data_AF-A0A2D6AGU6-F1
#
_entry.id   AF-A0A2D6AGU6-F1
#
_cell.length_a   1.000
_cell.length_b   1.000
_cell.length_c   1.000
_cell.angle_alpha   90.00
_cell.angle_beta   90.00
_cell.angle_gamma   90.00
#
_symmetry.space_group_name_H-M   'P 1'
#
loop_
_entity.id
_entity.type
_entity.pdbx_description
1 polymer ?
#
loop_
_entity_poly.entity_id
_entity_poly.type
_entity_poly.pdbx_seq_one_letter_code
_entity_poly.pdbx_strand_id
1 'polypeptide(L)'
;MTRENQANQPNVQSQAAGERKLIEDRLAKTAEIRSRGLDPYPARFNRTHTSVEAVALFQSFEQGDDESDHQDNHIVRVAGRVMARRGQGKASFIDVRDGHGSIQIFARQNTMGDDSYAILDLLDIGDIIGIEGVVIRTRR
;
A
#
# COMPACT_ATOMS: atom_id res chain seq x y z
N MET A 1 -1.72 51.11 24.02
CA MET A 1 -0.51 50.31 24.30
C MET A 1 -0.94 48.88 24.55
N THR A 2 -0.72 48.06 23.53
CA THR A 2 -0.59 46.61 23.42
C THR A 2 -1.29 45.71 24.46
N ARG A 3 -2.44 45.14 24.09
CA ARG A 3 -2.93 43.88 24.67
C ARG A 3 -2.13 42.76 24.02
N GLU A 4 -1.23 42.14 24.77
CA GLU A 4 -0.47 40.97 24.34
C GLU A 4 -1.40 39.79 24.11
N ASN A 5 -1.35 39.25 22.89
CA ASN A 5 -2.16 38.16 22.41
C ASN A 5 -1.52 36.83 22.87
N GLN A 6 -1.75 36.46 24.13
CA GLN A 6 -1.39 35.13 24.67
C GLN A 6 -2.47 34.11 24.31
N ALA A 7 -2.46 33.58 23.10
CA ALA A 7 -3.23 32.37 22.78
C ALA A 7 -2.73 31.73 21.48
N ASN A 8 -1.70 30.87 21.56
CA ASN A 8 -1.64 29.62 20.79
C ASN A 8 -0.38 28.80 21.17
N GLN A 9 -0.37 28.14 22.33
CA GLN A 9 0.55 27.02 22.54
C GLN A 9 -0.22 25.71 22.32
N PRO A 10 0.19 24.85 21.37
CA PRO A 10 -0.49 23.58 21.15
C PRO A 10 -0.37 22.70 22.40
N ASN A 11 -1.50 22.09 22.80
CA ASN A 11 -1.62 21.25 23.98
C ASN A 11 -0.78 19.96 23.85
N VAL A 12 0.45 19.98 24.38
CA VAL A 12 1.43 18.88 24.28
C VAL A 12 0.92 17.56 24.89
N GLN A 13 0.08 17.63 25.93
CA GLN A 13 -0.44 16.45 26.62
C GLN A 13 -1.45 15.65 25.78
N SER A 14 -2.30 16.33 24.99
CA SER A 14 -3.27 15.65 24.12
C SER A 14 -2.59 15.01 22.91
N GLN A 15 -1.51 15.62 22.40
CA GLN A 15 -0.69 15.06 21.32
C GLN A 15 0.02 13.77 21.76
N ALA A 16 0.64 13.76 22.94
CA ALA A 16 1.32 12.59 23.49
C ALA A 16 0.37 11.41 23.82
N ALA A 17 -0.90 11.70 24.14
CA ALA A 17 -1.91 10.66 24.32
C ALA A 17 -2.35 10.05 22.98
N GLY A 18 -2.53 10.88 21.94
CA GLY A 18 -2.85 10.42 20.59
C GLY A 18 -1.74 9.58 19.95
N GLU A 19 -0.48 9.97 20.15
CA GLU A 19 0.69 9.21 19.67
C GLU A 19 0.78 7.83 20.32
N ARG A 20 0.61 7.74 21.65
CA ARG A 20 0.59 6.45 22.36
C ARG A 20 -0.49 5.52 21.83
N LYS A 21 -1.72 6.04 21.66
CA LYS A 21 -2.82 5.25 21.10
C LYS A 21 -2.50 4.75 19.69
N LEU A 22 -1.91 5.59 18.83
CA LEU A 22 -1.52 5.19 17.48
C LEU A 22 -0.44 4.08 17.50
N ILE A 23 0.52 4.16 18.41
CA ILE A 23 1.54 3.13 18.59
C ILE A 23 0.90 1.82 19.05
N GLU A 24 0.01 1.88 20.04
CA GLU A 24 -0.74 0.71 20.53
C GLU A 24 -1.56 0.05 19.41
N ASP A 25 -2.29 0.84 18.61
CA ASP A 25 -3.07 0.35 17.47
C ASP A 25 -2.17 -0.35 16.42
N ARG A 26 -0.99 0.22 16.10
CA ARG A 26 -0.01 -0.39 15.18
C ARG A 26 0.60 -1.69 15.73
N LEU A 27 0.89 -1.75 17.03
CA LEU A 27 1.38 -2.96 17.69
C LEU A 27 0.33 -4.07 17.68
N ALA A 28 -0.94 -3.74 17.94
CA ALA A 28 -2.04 -4.68 17.88
C ALA A 28 -2.21 -5.28 16.47
N LYS A 29 -2.18 -4.45 15.43
CA LYS A 29 -2.22 -4.92 14.03
C LYS A 29 -1.04 -5.81 13.68
N THR A 30 0.16 -5.48 14.16
CA THR A 30 1.36 -6.30 13.96
C THR A 30 1.21 -7.68 14.62
N ALA A 31 0.63 -7.74 15.83
CA ALA A 31 0.35 -9.00 16.51
C ALA A 31 -0.68 -9.85 15.75
N GLU A 32 -1.70 -9.21 15.17
CA GLU A 32 -2.70 -9.89 14.34
C GLU A 32 -2.13 -10.41 13.01
N ILE A 33 -1.19 -9.69 12.38
CA ILE A 33 -0.47 -10.22 11.21
C ILE A 33 0.29 -11.51 11.60
N ARG A 34 0.94 -11.52 12.77
CA ARG A 34 1.65 -12.71 13.28
C ARG A 34 0.72 -13.86 13.63
N SER A 35 -0.46 -13.59 14.20
CA SER A 35 -1.45 -14.62 14.56
C SER A 35 -1.95 -15.39 13.34
N ARG A 36 -1.97 -14.72 12.18
CA ARG A 36 -2.29 -15.30 10.85
C ARG A 36 -1.15 -16.09 10.21
N GLY A 37 -0.01 -16.26 10.91
CA GLY A 37 1.14 -16.99 10.40
C GLY A 37 2.02 -16.20 9.43
N LEU A 38 1.84 -14.89 9.32
CA LEU A 38 2.64 -14.02 8.47
C LEU A 38 3.74 -13.32 9.27
N ASP A 39 4.93 -13.24 8.69
CA ASP A 39 6.00 -12.42 9.23
C ASP A 39 5.81 -10.96 8.78
N PRO A 40 5.56 -9.99 9.68
CA PRO A 40 5.43 -8.58 9.32
C PRO A 40 6.76 -7.96 8.84
N TYR A 41 7.91 -8.60 9.12
CA TYR A 41 9.24 -8.09 8.76
C TYR A 41 10.06 -9.15 8.00
N PRO A 42 9.59 -9.61 6.82
CA PRO A 42 10.28 -10.64 6.08
C PRO A 42 11.65 -10.14 5.63
N ALA A 43 12.66 -11.01 5.71
CA ALA A 43 14.04 -10.64 5.39
C ALA A 43 14.23 -10.24 3.91
N ARG A 44 13.42 -10.78 2.99
CA ARG A 44 13.54 -10.55 1.55
C ARG A 44 12.19 -10.56 0.86
N PHE A 45 12.07 -9.74 -0.18
CA PHE A 45 11.01 -9.79 -1.18
C PHE A 45 11.66 -9.70 -2.56
N ASN A 46 11.38 -10.67 -3.43
CA ASN A 46 11.97 -10.72 -4.78
C ASN A 46 11.19 -9.79 -5.72
N ARG A 47 11.54 -8.51 -5.70
CA ARG A 47 11.01 -7.51 -6.63
C ARG A 47 11.51 -7.81 -8.05
N THR A 48 10.61 -7.80 -9.03
CA THR A 48 10.95 -7.96 -10.45
C THR A 48 10.99 -6.61 -11.17
N HIS A 49 10.13 -5.67 -10.79
CA HIS A 49 9.96 -4.38 -11.46
C HIS A 49 9.91 -3.23 -10.44
N THR A 50 10.41 -2.07 -10.83
CA THR A 50 10.10 -0.78 -10.23
C THR A 50 8.72 -0.29 -10.68
N SER A 51 8.18 0.75 -10.02
CA SER A 51 6.91 1.35 -10.44
C SER A 51 6.95 1.87 -11.88
N VAL A 52 8.09 2.43 -12.29
CA VAL A 52 8.26 3.00 -13.63
C VAL A 52 8.37 1.89 -14.68
N GLU A 53 9.14 0.84 -14.41
CA GLU A 53 9.25 -0.32 -15.29
C GLU A 53 7.92 -1.05 -15.47
N ALA A 54 7.14 -1.23 -14.39
CA ALA A 54 5.82 -1.86 -14.47
C ALA A 54 4.84 -1.05 -15.35
N VAL A 55 4.90 0.29 -15.27
CA VAL A 55 4.10 1.17 -16.13
C VAL A 55 4.58 1.12 -17.58
N ALA A 56 5.90 1.12 -17.82
CA ALA A 56 6.47 1.02 -19.15
C ALA A 56 6.13 -0.32 -19.83
N LEU A 57 6.20 -1.43 -19.08
CA LEU A 57 5.81 -2.76 -19.55
C LEU A 57 4.35 -2.79 -20.02
N PHE A 58 3.44 -2.17 -19.26
CA PHE A 58 2.04 -2.07 -19.69
C PHE A 58 1.86 -1.22 -20.96
N GLN A 59 2.64 -0.14 -21.09
CA GLN A 59 2.59 0.72 -22.27
C GLN A 59 3.08 0.02 -23.54
N SER A 60 4.06 -0.88 -23.46
CA SER A 60 4.49 -1.68 -24.62
C SER A 60 3.43 -2.68 -25.05
N PHE A 61 2.71 -3.28 -24.10
CA PHE A 61 1.59 -4.17 -24.41
C PHE A 61 0.44 -3.44 -25.10
N GLU A 62 0.09 -2.22 -24.66
CA GLU A 62 -0.95 -1.42 -25.31
C GLU A 62 -0.58 -0.98 -26.73
N GLN A 63 0.72 -0.90 -27.05
CA GLN A 63 1.22 -0.54 -28.38
C GLN A 63 1.27 -1.74 -29.34
N GLY A 64 1.01 -2.96 -28.86
CA GLY A 64 1.04 -4.18 -29.68
C GLY A 64 2.44 -4.68 -29.99
N ASP A 65 3.46 -4.23 -29.24
CA ASP A 65 4.85 -4.65 -29.46
C ASP A 65 5.13 -6.08 -28.95
N ASP A 66 4.21 -6.65 -28.15
CA ASP A 66 4.30 -8.01 -27.64
C ASP A 66 3.11 -8.83 -28.14
N GLU A 67 3.34 -9.73 -29.12
CA GLU A 67 2.32 -10.59 -29.74
C GLU A 67 1.81 -11.72 -28.81
N SER A 68 2.31 -11.77 -27.57
CA SER A 68 2.01 -12.81 -26.61
C SER A 68 0.86 -12.37 -25.68
N ASP A 69 -0.37 -12.67 -26.09
CA ASP A 69 -1.63 -12.41 -25.34
C ASP A 69 -1.76 -13.28 -24.06
N HIS A 70 -0.64 -13.67 -23.46
CA HIS A 70 -0.56 -14.50 -22.27
C HIS A 70 -0.60 -13.62 -21.03
N GLN A 71 -1.61 -13.86 -20.18
CA GLN A 71 -1.83 -13.16 -18.92
C GLN A 71 -0.62 -13.27 -17.96
N ASP A 72 0.20 -14.31 -18.12
CA ASP A 72 1.41 -14.55 -17.35
C ASP A 72 2.54 -13.55 -17.66
N ASN A 73 2.62 -13.00 -18.88
CA ASN A 73 3.62 -11.99 -19.26
C ASN A 73 3.37 -10.62 -18.60
N HIS A 74 2.21 -10.47 -17.97
CA HIS A 74 1.78 -9.25 -17.31
C HIS A 74 2.01 -9.27 -15.79
N ILE A 75 2.54 -10.36 -15.23
CA ILE A 75 2.77 -10.49 -13.79
C ILE A 75 4.01 -9.70 -13.38
N VAL A 76 3.81 -8.76 -12.45
CA VAL A 76 4.88 -7.95 -11.88
C VAL A 76 4.91 -8.08 -10.36
N ARG A 77 6.12 -8.02 -9.80
CA ARG A 77 6.36 -7.94 -8.36
C ARG A 77 6.99 -6.61 -8.03
N VAL A 78 6.25 -5.77 -7.34
CA VAL A 78 6.66 -4.41 -6.93
C VAL A 78 6.69 -4.31 -5.41
N ALA A 79 7.49 -3.40 -4.88
CA ALA A 79 7.50 -3.14 -3.44
C ALA A 79 7.67 -1.64 -3.18
N GLY A 80 6.96 -1.13 -2.17
CA GLY A 80 7.02 0.29 -1.83
C GLY A 80 6.21 0.63 -0.58
N ARG A 81 6.19 1.92 -0.26
CA ARG A 81 5.50 2.47 0.91
C ARG A 81 4.04 2.79 0.58
N VAL A 82 3.12 2.39 1.46
CA VAL A 82 1.71 2.77 1.41
C VAL A 82 1.59 4.26 1.69
N MET A 83 1.11 5.01 0.70
CA MET A 83 0.89 6.46 0.81
C MET A 83 -0.57 6.79 1.05
N ALA A 84 -1.47 6.04 0.44
CA ALA A 84 -2.91 6.17 0.63
C ALA A 84 -3.60 4.82 0.43
N ARG A 85 -4.74 4.63 1.09
CA ARG A 85 -5.58 3.45 0.93
C ARG A 85 -7.04 3.86 0.98
N ARG A 86 -7.83 3.38 0.03
CA ARG A 86 -9.28 3.60 -0.05
C ARG A 86 -9.98 2.29 -0.36
N GLY A 87 -10.91 1.89 0.50
CA GLY A 87 -11.71 0.68 0.34
C GLY A 87 -13.16 1.02 0.03
N GLN A 88 -13.80 0.25 -0.84
CA GLN A 88 -15.24 0.29 -1.08
C GLN A 88 -15.75 -1.14 -1.26
N GLY A 89 -16.40 -1.68 -0.23
CA GLY A 89 -16.89 -3.06 -0.21
C GLY A 89 -15.77 -4.07 -0.46
N LYS A 90 -15.90 -4.87 -1.53
CA LYS A 90 -14.99 -5.97 -1.89
C LYS A 90 -13.79 -5.55 -2.76
N ALA A 91 -13.56 -4.24 -2.91
CA ALA A 91 -12.43 -3.70 -3.64
C ALA A 91 -11.71 -2.62 -2.84
N SER A 92 -10.39 -2.55 -2.99
CA SER A 92 -9.54 -1.54 -2.38
C SER A 92 -8.53 -1.03 -3.40
N PHE A 93 -8.27 0.28 -3.35
CA PHE A 93 -7.17 0.91 -4.07
C PHE A 93 -6.12 1.36 -3.06
N ILE A 94 -4.86 1.05 -3.34
CA ILE A 94 -3.72 1.40 -2.48
C ILE A 94 -2.69 2.10 -3.34
N ASP A 95 -2.34 3.33 -2.98
CA ASP A 95 -1.28 4.06 -3.66
C ASP A 95 0.04 3.73 -2.98
N VAL A 96 0.97 3.16 -3.75
CA VAL A 96 2.27 2.69 -3.28
C VAL A 96 3.37 3.51 -3.95
N ARG A 97 4.33 4.00 -3.17
CA ARG A 97 5.48 4.76 -3.65
C ARG A 97 6.77 3.98 -3.41
N ASP A 98 7.52 3.74 -4.48
CA ASP A 98 8.86 3.17 -4.40
C ASP A 98 9.93 4.28 -4.56
N GLY A 99 11.19 3.91 -4.80
CA GLY A 99 12.28 4.87 -5.01
C GLY A 99 12.25 5.59 -6.36
N HIS A 100 11.42 5.16 -7.32
CA HIS A 100 11.39 5.64 -8.69
C HIS A 100 10.11 6.38 -9.03
N GLY A 101 9.00 6.04 -8.39
CA GLY A 101 7.71 6.64 -8.68
C GLY A 101 6.60 6.13 -7.77
N SER A 102 5.37 6.23 -8.27
CA SER A 102 4.18 5.76 -7.57
C SER A 102 3.35 4.88 -8.49
N ILE A 103 2.77 3.82 -7.94
CA ILE A 103 1.92 2.86 -8.63
C ILE A 103 0.67 2.62 -7.79
N GLN A 104 -0.48 2.46 -8.46
CA GLN A 104 -1.73 2.13 -7.80
C GLN A 104 -1.96 0.62 -7.84
N ILE A 105 -2.28 0.06 -6.68
CA ILE A 105 -2.68 -1.34 -6.53
C ILE A 105 -4.20 -1.41 -6.51
N PHE A 106 -4.77 -2.24 -7.37
CA PHE A 106 -6.19 -2.57 -7.37
C PHE A 106 -6.41 -3.97 -6.79
N ALA A 107 -6.79 -4.00 -5.51
CA ALA A 107 -7.03 -5.23 -4.78
C ALA A 107 -8.53 -5.59 -4.79
N ARG A 108 -8.86 -6.83 -5.15
CA ARG A 108 -10.23 -7.36 -5.12
C ARG A 108 -10.28 -8.63 -4.29
N GLN A 109 -11.26 -8.73 -3.41
CA GLN A 109 -11.47 -9.91 -2.55
C GLN A 109 -11.59 -11.19 -3.39
N ASN A 110 -12.37 -11.15 -4.48
CA ASN A 110 -12.53 -12.32 -5.36
C ASN A 110 -11.23 -12.79 -6.05
N THR A 111 -10.23 -11.91 -6.18
CA THR A 111 -8.94 -12.26 -6.79
C THR A 111 -7.93 -12.73 -5.75
N MET A 112 -7.92 -12.13 -4.56
CA MET A 112 -6.94 -12.43 -3.51
C MET A 112 -7.37 -13.55 -2.56
N GLY A 113 -8.67 -13.83 -2.48
CA GLY A 113 -9.26 -14.65 -1.43
C GLY A 113 -9.51 -13.85 -0.14
N ASP A 114 -10.39 -14.37 0.71
CA ASP A 114 -10.87 -13.67 1.91
C ASP A 114 -9.73 -13.41 2.91
N ASP A 115 -8.89 -14.40 3.16
CA ASP A 115 -7.79 -14.30 4.14
C ASP A 115 -6.76 -13.25 3.72
N SER A 116 -6.33 -13.28 2.46
CA SER A 116 -5.36 -12.33 1.90
C SER A 116 -5.93 -10.91 1.83
N TYR A 117 -7.22 -10.78 1.49
CA TYR A 117 -7.87 -9.47 1.41
C TYR A 117 -8.04 -8.84 2.79
N ALA A 118 -8.32 -9.64 3.82
CA ALA A 118 -8.44 -9.18 5.20
C ALA A 118 -7.11 -8.61 5.75
N ILE A 119 -5.95 -9.01 5.22
CA ILE A 119 -4.65 -8.42 5.59
C ILE A 119 -4.61 -6.94 5.23
N LEU A 120 -5.30 -6.52 4.16
CA LEU A 120 -5.29 -5.12 3.74
C LEU A 120 -5.80 -4.20 4.86
N ASP A 121 -6.77 -4.66 5.66
CA ASP A 121 -7.33 -3.92 6.81
C ASP A 121 -6.30 -3.67 7.93
N LEU A 122 -5.25 -4.47 7.98
CA LEU A 122 -4.16 -4.36 8.94
C LEU A 122 -3.04 -3.43 8.46
N LEU A 123 -3.08 -2.98 7.21
CA LEU A 123 -2.08 -2.05 6.66
C LEU A 123 -2.41 -0.60 7.05
N ASP A 124 -1.36 0.13 7.41
CA ASP A 124 -1.39 1.56 7.70
C ASP A 124 -0.58 2.39 6.71
N ILE A 125 -0.89 3.69 6.66
CA ILE A 125 -0.07 4.66 5.92
C ILE A 125 1.34 4.65 6.51
N GLY A 126 2.33 4.53 5.62
CA GLY A 126 3.73 4.42 5.97
C GLY A 126 4.28 3.00 5.99
N ASP A 127 3.44 1.97 5.94
CA ASP A 127 3.91 0.58 5.89
C ASP A 127 4.58 0.27 4.55
N ILE A 128 5.56 -0.63 4.55
CA ILE A 128 6.22 -1.10 3.33
C ILE A 128 5.63 -2.45 2.98
N ILE A 129 5.13 -2.58 1.75
CA ILE A 129 4.49 -3.80 1.28
C ILE A 129 5.12 -4.26 -0.04
N GLY A 130 5.15 -5.58 -0.23
CA GLY A 130 5.44 -6.22 -1.51
C GLY A 130 4.13 -6.71 -2.13
N ILE A 131 3.96 -6.51 -3.43
CA ILE A 131 2.76 -6.87 -4.18
C ILE A 131 3.18 -7.67 -5.40
N GLU A 132 2.46 -8.76 -5.66
CA GLU A 132 2.52 -9.52 -6.90
C GLU A 132 1.16 -9.47 -7.58
N GLY A 133 1.13 -9.19 -8.88
CA GLY A 133 -0.12 -9.16 -9.62
C GLY A 133 0.06 -8.76 -11.08
N VAL A 134 -1.06 -8.80 -11.80
CA VAL A 134 -1.14 -8.46 -13.22
C VAL A 134 -1.26 -6.95 -13.40
N VAL A 135 -0.48 -6.36 -14.31
CA VAL A 135 -0.64 -4.94 -14.66
C VAL A 135 -1.86 -4.75 -15.54
N ILE A 136 -2.75 -3.83 -15.13
CA ILE A 136 -3.99 -3.51 -15.86
C ILE A 136 -4.24 -2.00 -15.86
N ARG A 137 -5.01 -1.52 -16.83
CA ARG A 137 -5.58 -0.16 -16.81
C ARG A 137 -6.93 -0.17 -16.10
N THR A 138 -7.05 0.59 -15.02
CA THR A 138 -8.35 0.86 -14.38
C THR A 138 -9.15 1.82 -15.25
N ARG A 139 -10.41 1.50 -15.57
CA ARG A 139 -11.31 2.44 -16.27
C ARG A 139 -11.61 3.64 -15.35
N ARG A 140 -11.52 4.85 -15.89
CA ARG A 140 -11.94 6.09 -15.21
C ARG A 140 -13.46 6.23 -15.26
#